data_AF-A0A8E2JTX7-F1
#
_entry.id   AF-A0A8E2JTX7-F1
#
_cell.length_a   1.000
_cell.length_b   1.000
_cell.length_c   1.000
_cell.angle_alpha   90.00
_cell.angle_beta   90.00
_cell.angle_gamma   90.00
#
_symmetry.space_group_name_H-M   'P 1'
#
loop_
_entity.id
_entity.type
_entity.pdbx_description
1 polymer ?
#
loop_
_entity_poly.entity_id
_entity_poly.type
_entity_poly.pdbx_seq_one_letter_code
_entity_poly.pdbx_strand_id
1 'polypeptide(L)'
;MATATPEEMANWPPPNYVNPETRANLALGWILTTMTSVLIFLAARLYSRATLKAGLGSDDWVIAAATAFSVPVSIMGCAATTFGLGYHIWDIKPGWVDTYAKVVVATDGLFPVSTSLTKISLCLSYLRLFPSKTNRIFCWTMIVYLSCWGIGVVFAVVFSCLRAMEP
;
A
#
# COMPACT_ATOMS: atom_id res chain seq x y z
N MET A 1 -15.91 5.27 -1.48
CA MET A 1 -16.58 4.01 -1.14
C MET A 1 -18.05 4.33 -1.04
N ALA A 2 -18.92 3.74 -1.87
CA ALA A 2 -20.35 3.99 -1.77
C ALA A 2 -20.84 3.44 -0.43
N THR A 3 -21.45 4.29 0.39
CA THR A 3 -22.14 3.84 1.60
C THR A 3 -23.34 3.01 1.19
N ALA A 4 -23.61 1.91 1.90
CA ALA A 4 -24.80 1.11 1.65
C ALA A 4 -26.05 2.00 1.73
N THR A 5 -27.00 1.76 0.84
CA THR A 5 -28.30 2.43 0.86
C THR A 5 -29.06 2.07 2.14
N PRO A 6 -29.97 2.93 2.63
CA PRO A 6 -30.75 2.61 3.82
C PRO A 6 -31.55 1.30 3.70
N GLU A 7 -32.01 0.96 2.49
CA GLU A 7 -32.70 -0.30 2.19
C GLU A 7 -31.77 -1.51 2.33
N GLU A 8 -30.51 -1.41 1.91
CA GLU A 8 -29.52 -2.47 2.10
C GLU A 8 -29.16 -2.64 3.58
N MET A 9 -29.00 -1.53 4.31
CA MET A 9 -28.71 -1.54 5.75
C MET A 9 -29.84 -2.17 6.57
N ALA A 10 -31.09 -1.98 6.15
CA ALA A 10 -32.26 -2.59 6.78
C ALA A 10 -32.29 -4.12 6.63
N ASN A 11 -31.66 -4.66 5.59
CA ASN A 11 -31.60 -6.10 5.32
C ASN A 11 -30.39 -6.80 5.98
N TRP A 12 -29.55 -6.08 6.75
CA TRP A 12 -28.40 -6.68 7.41
C TRP A 12 -28.79 -7.60 8.57
N PRO A 13 -28.05 -8.70 8.78
CA PRO A 13 -28.24 -9.52 9.97
C PRO A 13 -27.91 -8.73 11.24
N PRO A 14 -28.46 -9.13 12.40
CA PRO A 14 -28.14 -8.48 13.67
C PRO A 14 -26.63 -8.56 13.96
N PRO A 15 -26.04 -7.49 14.49
CA PRO A 15 -24.60 -7.43 14.73
C PRO A 15 -24.18 -8.45 15.80
N ASN A 16 -23.14 -9.23 15.51
CA ASN A 16 -22.61 -10.23 16.42
C ASN A 16 -21.25 -9.79 16.96
N TYR A 17 -21.23 -9.17 18.13
CA TYR A 17 -19.99 -8.69 18.76
C TYR A 17 -19.25 -9.74 19.61
N VAL A 18 -19.84 -10.93 19.81
CA VAL A 18 -19.32 -11.97 20.72
C VAL A 18 -18.43 -12.96 19.96
N ASN A 19 -18.92 -13.46 18.82
CA ASN A 19 -18.15 -14.36 17.95
C ASN A 19 -18.47 -14.08 16.47
N PRO A 20 -18.08 -12.91 15.95
CA PRO A 20 -18.29 -12.57 14.54
C PRO A 20 -17.46 -13.46 13.61
N GLU A 21 -18.02 -13.77 12.44
CA GLU A 21 -17.23 -14.36 11.36
C GLU A 21 -16.20 -13.34 10.86
N THR A 22 -14.94 -13.75 10.77
CA THR A 22 -13.85 -12.83 10.41
C THR A 22 -12.85 -13.46 9.45
N ARG A 23 -12.35 -12.64 8.53
CA ARG A 23 -11.25 -12.94 7.61
C ARG A 23 -9.94 -12.28 8.05
N ALA A 24 -9.86 -11.76 9.27
CA ALA A 24 -8.67 -11.11 9.81
C ALA A 24 -7.42 -12.01 9.71
N ASN A 25 -7.54 -13.30 10.05
CA ASN A 25 -6.42 -14.25 9.97
C ASN A 25 -5.91 -14.45 8.54
N LEU A 26 -6.81 -14.45 7.55
CA LEU A 26 -6.43 -14.54 6.14
C LEU A 26 -5.70 -13.27 5.70
N ALA A 27 -6.18 -12.09 6.13
CA ALA A 27 -5.52 -10.83 5.85
C ALA A 27 -4.11 -10.77 6.46
N LEU A 28 -3.95 -11.18 7.73
CA LEU A 28 -2.65 -11.28 8.38
C LEU A 28 -1.70 -12.24 7.66
N GLY A 29 -2.19 -13.43 7.31
CA GLY A 29 -1.41 -14.42 6.57
C GLY A 29 -0.88 -13.85 5.23
N TRP A 30 -1.74 -13.15 4.49
CA TRP A 30 -1.36 -12.50 3.24
C TRP A 30 -0.32 -11.39 3.43
N ILE A 31 -0.55 -10.48 4.38
CA ILE A 31 0.35 -9.34 4.64
C ILE A 31 1.73 -9.84 5.07
N LEU A 32 1.80 -10.78 6.01
CA LEU A 32 3.06 -11.29 6.54
C LEU A 32 3.85 -12.08 5.49
N THR A 33 3.18 -12.92 4.70
CA THR A 33 3.84 -13.72 3.66
C THR A 33 4.40 -12.82 2.55
N THR A 34 3.64 -11.82 2.11
CA THR A 34 4.06 -10.88 1.07
C THR A 34 5.16 -9.93 1.56
N MET A 35 5.12 -9.45 2.80
CA MET A 35 6.22 -8.65 3.34
C MET A 35 7.50 -9.46 3.50
N THR A 36 7.40 -10.70 3.97
CA THR A 36 8.56 -11.58 4.11
C THR A 36 9.22 -11.84 2.75
N SER A 37 8.42 -12.09 1.71
CA SER A 37 8.96 -12.28 0.36
C SER A 37 9.63 -11.02 -0.17
N VAL A 38 9.04 -9.84 0.02
CA VAL A 38 9.66 -8.54 -0.35
C VAL A 38 11.02 -8.35 0.29
N LEU A 39 11.16 -8.63 1.60
CA LEU A 39 12.43 -8.50 2.31
C LEU A 39 13.48 -9.49 1.80
N ILE A 40 13.09 -10.74 1.55
CA ILE A 40 13.98 -11.76 0.98
C ILE A 40 14.48 -11.33 -0.41
N PHE A 41 13.57 -10.89 -1.29
CA PHE A 41 13.95 -10.45 -2.64
C PHE A 41 14.82 -9.18 -2.63
N LEU A 42 14.56 -8.24 -1.72
CA LEU A 42 15.39 -7.05 -1.55
C LEU A 42 16.80 -7.44 -1.08
N ALA A 43 16.91 -8.30 -0.07
CA ALA A 43 18.20 -8.79 0.43
C ALA A 43 18.97 -9.54 -0.66
N ALA A 44 18.31 -10.45 -1.39
CA ALA A 44 18.89 -11.18 -2.51
C ALA A 44 19.38 -10.23 -3.63
N ARG A 45 18.59 -9.18 -3.94
CA ARG A 45 18.95 -8.15 -4.92
C ARG A 45 20.21 -7.40 -4.48
N LEU A 46 20.22 -6.86 -3.26
CA LEU A 46 21.35 -6.09 -2.74
C LEU A 46 22.62 -6.95 -2.65
N TYR A 47 22.49 -8.20 -2.20
CA TYR A 47 23.59 -9.16 -2.15
C TYR A 47 24.14 -9.47 -3.55
N SER A 48 23.27 -9.75 -4.52
CA SER A 48 23.67 -10.00 -5.91
C SER A 48 24.41 -8.80 -6.50
N ARG A 49 23.92 -7.57 -6.28
CA ARG A 49 24.57 -6.35 -6.79
C ARG A 49 25.90 -6.05 -6.10
N ALA A 50 26.00 -6.26 -4.80
CA ALA A 50 27.23 -6.08 -4.04
C ALA A 50 28.33 -7.06 -4.46
N THR A 51 27.96 -8.30 -4.79
CA THR A 51 28.91 -9.35 -5.19
C THR A 51 29.31 -9.29 -6.66
N LEU A 52 28.42 -8.85 -7.56
CA LEU A 52 28.66 -8.87 -9.01
C LEU A 52 29.60 -7.76 -9.55
N LYS A 53 30.36 -7.03 -8.72
CA LYS A 53 31.22 -5.87 -9.10
C LYS A 53 30.50 -4.78 -9.93
N ALA A 54 29.18 -4.84 -10.08
CA ALA A 54 28.39 -3.90 -10.86
C ALA A 54 28.14 -2.58 -10.12
N GLY A 55 28.43 -2.53 -8.82
CA GLY A 55 28.15 -1.39 -7.95
C GLY A 55 26.66 -1.26 -7.62
N LEU A 56 26.37 -0.55 -6.52
CA LEU A 56 25.00 -0.12 -6.20
C LEU A 56 24.67 1.07 -7.10
N GLY A 57 23.53 1.02 -7.77
CA GLY A 57 23.07 2.17 -8.55
C GLY A 57 21.80 2.79 -7.99
N SER A 58 21.40 3.95 -8.53
CA SER A 58 20.20 4.68 -8.11
C SER A 58 18.93 3.84 -7.94
N ASP A 59 18.68 2.88 -8.84
CA ASP A 59 17.58 1.92 -8.71
C ASP A 59 17.53 1.17 -7.36
N ASP A 60 18.68 0.73 -6.84
CA ASP A 60 18.76 -0.04 -5.58
C ASP A 60 18.38 0.83 -4.37
N TRP A 61 18.68 2.13 -4.45
CA TRP A 61 18.24 3.12 -3.45
C TRP A 61 16.74 3.42 -3.56
N VAL A 62 16.21 3.49 -4.78
CA VAL A 62 14.78 3.73 -4.99
C VAL A 62 13.94 2.56 -4.47
N ILE A 63 14.34 1.30 -4.71
CA ILE A 63 13.62 0.15 -4.16
C ILE A 63 13.74 0.08 -2.64
N ALA A 64 14.90 0.39 -2.07
CA ALA A 64 15.06 0.45 -0.61
C ALA A 64 14.14 1.50 0.02
N ALA A 65 14.05 2.69 -0.59
CA ALA A 65 13.10 3.72 -0.18
C ALA A 65 11.64 3.25 -0.32
N ALA A 66 11.29 2.59 -1.44
CA ALA A 66 9.96 2.03 -1.64
C ALA A 66 9.60 1.02 -0.53
N THR A 67 10.52 0.10 -0.20
CA THR A 67 10.32 -0.86 0.89
C THR A 67 10.17 -0.17 2.24
N ALA A 68 10.92 0.89 2.51
CA ALA A 68 10.78 1.67 3.74
C ALA A 68 9.38 2.28 3.91
N PHE A 69 8.71 2.67 2.81
CA PHE A 69 7.30 3.11 2.84
C PHE A 69 6.30 1.95 2.90
N SER A 70 6.64 0.78 2.35
CA SER A 70 5.78 -0.42 2.38
C SER A 70 5.66 -1.06 3.76
N VAL A 71 6.72 -0.97 4.58
CA VAL A 71 6.75 -1.50 5.96
C VAL A 71 5.65 -0.90 6.85
N PRO A 72 5.54 0.43 7.01
CA PRO A 72 4.48 1.02 7.84
C PRO A 72 3.09 0.74 7.28
N VAL A 73 2.91 0.69 5.96
CA VAL A 73 1.64 0.26 5.33
C VAL A 73 1.24 -1.15 5.79
N SER A 74 2.21 -2.06 5.86
CA SER A 74 1.95 -3.44 6.28
C SER A 74 1.71 -3.56 7.79
N ILE A 75 2.43 -2.79 8.61
CA ILE A 75 2.18 -2.70 10.06
C ILE A 75 0.77 -2.17 10.32
N MET A 76 0.37 -1.10 9.63
CA MET A 76 -0.97 -0.53 9.70
C MET A 76 -2.03 -1.52 9.22
N GLY A 77 -1.77 -2.26 8.14
CA GLY A 77 -2.65 -3.34 7.68
C GLY A 77 -2.86 -4.43 8.72
N CYS A 78 -1.79 -4.85 9.41
CA CYS A 78 -1.89 -5.78 10.53
C CYS A 78 -2.69 -5.17 11.70
N ALA A 79 -2.39 -3.92 12.08
CA ALA A 79 -3.12 -3.23 13.14
C ALA A 79 -4.61 -3.06 12.79
N ALA A 80 -4.96 -2.79 11.53
CA ALA A 80 -6.34 -2.64 11.10
C ALA A 80 -7.19 -3.90 11.37
N THR A 81 -6.58 -5.09 11.42
CA THR A 81 -7.29 -6.35 11.75
C THR A 81 -7.80 -6.40 13.18
N THR A 82 -7.24 -5.61 14.10
CA THR A 82 -7.78 -5.48 15.46
C THR A 82 -8.89 -4.43 15.56
N PHE A 83 -9.04 -3.57 14.54
CA PHE A 83 -10.00 -2.45 14.50
C PHE A 83 -11.11 -2.64 13.46
N GLY A 84 -11.36 -3.86 12.99
CA GLY A 84 -12.49 -4.15 12.08
C GLY A 84 -12.11 -4.61 10.68
N LEU A 85 -10.82 -4.63 10.31
CA LEU A 85 -10.41 -5.20 9.01
C LEU A 85 -10.68 -6.71 9.00
N GLY A 86 -11.45 -7.16 8.02
CA GLY A 86 -11.83 -8.56 7.85
C GLY A 86 -13.14 -8.95 8.51
N TYR A 87 -13.81 -8.03 9.21
CA TYR A 87 -15.17 -8.22 9.71
C TYR A 87 -16.20 -7.70 8.70
N HIS A 88 -17.43 -8.21 8.79
CA HIS A 88 -18.55 -7.61 8.07
C HIS A 88 -18.89 -6.23 8.64
N ILE A 89 -19.41 -5.33 7.81
CA ILE A 89 -19.66 -3.93 8.18
C ILE A 89 -20.62 -3.78 9.37
N TRP A 90 -21.55 -4.72 9.54
CA TRP A 90 -22.47 -4.76 10.68
C TRP A 90 -21.82 -5.30 11.97
N ASP A 91 -20.73 -6.07 11.88
CA ASP A 91 -20.02 -6.61 13.06
C ASP A 91 -18.93 -5.68 13.60
N ILE A 92 -18.72 -4.52 12.95
CA ILE A 92 -17.74 -3.52 13.38
C ILE A 92 -18.26 -2.77 14.61
N LYS A 93 -17.48 -2.77 15.69
CA LYS A 93 -17.82 -2.03 16.91
C LYS A 93 -17.78 -0.51 16.64
N PRO A 94 -18.75 0.27 17.12
CA PRO A 94 -18.76 1.73 16.94
C PRO A 94 -17.48 2.42 17.43
N GLY A 95 -16.89 1.93 18.52
CA GLY A 95 -15.63 2.46 19.07
C GLY A 95 -14.39 2.22 18.22
N TRP A 96 -14.45 1.37 17.19
CA TRP A 96 -13.31 1.11 16.30
C TRP A 96 -13.30 2.01 15.07
N VAL A 97 -14.44 2.59 14.71
CA VAL A 97 -14.64 3.29 13.43
C VAL A 97 -13.66 4.46 13.28
N ASP A 98 -13.49 5.28 14.31
CA ASP A 98 -12.58 6.44 14.28
C ASP A 98 -11.11 6.02 14.11
N THR A 99 -10.66 5.03 14.90
CA THR A 99 -9.29 4.50 14.81
C THR A 99 -9.05 3.85 13.45
N TYR A 100 -10.01 3.07 12.97
CA TYR A 100 -9.92 2.42 11.66
C TYR A 100 -9.83 3.46 10.53
N ALA A 101 -10.66 4.50 10.56
CA ALA A 101 -10.62 5.58 9.57
C ALA A 101 -9.25 6.28 9.54
N LYS A 102 -8.64 6.55 10.69
CA LYS A 102 -7.28 7.13 10.77
C LYS A 102 -6.23 6.22 10.14
N VAL A 103 -6.31 4.92 10.41
CA VAL A 103 -5.39 3.91 9.84
C VAL A 103 -5.55 3.82 8.32
N VAL A 104 -6.79 3.83 7.82
CA VAL A 104 -7.07 3.80 6.37
C VAL A 104 -6.51 5.04 5.68
N VAL A 105 -6.78 6.24 6.22
CA VAL A 105 -6.26 7.50 5.63
C VAL A 105 -4.73 7.51 5.58
N ALA A 106 -4.06 7.08 6.65
CA ALA A 106 -2.60 6.98 6.66
C ALA A 106 -2.08 5.96 5.63
N THR A 107 -2.78 4.84 5.49
CA THR A 107 -2.44 3.79 4.50
C THR A 107 -2.64 4.27 3.07
N ASP A 108 -3.75 4.96 2.79
CA ASP A 108 -4.07 5.53 1.47
C ASP A 108 -3.09 6.62 1.05
N GLY A 109 -2.44 7.31 2.00
CA GLY A 109 -1.36 8.25 1.71
C GLY A 109 -0.03 7.55 1.38
N LEU A 110 0.36 6.53 2.15
CA LEU A 110 1.68 5.89 2.05
C LEU A 110 1.76 4.83 0.95
N PHE A 111 0.67 4.09 0.70
CA PHE A 111 0.64 3.00 -0.27
C PHE A 111 0.89 3.46 -1.73
N PRO A 112 0.30 4.56 -2.23
CA PRO A 112 0.58 5.09 -3.57
C PRO A 112 2.04 5.51 -3.74
N VAL A 113 2.65 6.08 -2.70
CA VAL A 113 4.07 6.46 -2.70
C VAL A 113 4.95 5.23 -2.83
N SER A 114 4.71 4.23 -1.97
CA SER A 114 5.42 2.94 -2.00
C SER A 114 5.32 2.27 -3.38
N THR A 115 4.10 2.10 -3.89
CA THR A 115 3.85 1.41 -5.16
C THR A 115 4.42 2.16 -6.37
N SER A 116 4.39 3.49 -6.36
CA SER A 116 5.01 4.32 -7.41
C SER A 116 6.52 4.16 -7.41
N LEU A 117 7.16 4.25 -6.25
CA LEU A 117 8.62 4.08 -6.12
C LEU A 117 9.06 2.67 -6.54
N THR A 118 8.32 1.62 -6.20
CA THR A 118 8.62 0.25 -6.65
C THR A 118 8.64 0.15 -8.18
N LYS A 119 7.63 0.71 -8.85
CA LYS A 119 7.54 0.70 -10.32
C LYS A 119 8.62 1.59 -10.96
N ILE A 120 8.95 2.73 -10.35
CA ILE A 120 10.04 3.61 -10.81
C ILE A 120 11.38 2.89 -10.72
N SER A 121 11.66 2.19 -9.60
CA SER A 121 12.84 1.32 -9.50
C SER A 121 12.85 0.31 -10.65
N LEU A 122 11.76 -0.43 -10.87
CA LEU A 122 11.70 -1.38 -11.99
C LEU A 122 12.05 -0.74 -13.35
N CYS A 123 11.53 0.46 -13.64
CA CYS A 123 11.89 1.21 -14.85
C CYS A 123 13.38 1.58 -14.89
N LEU A 124 13.98 2.04 -13.79
CA LEU A 124 15.40 2.36 -13.70
C LEU A 124 16.28 1.11 -13.88
N SER A 125 15.89 -0.02 -13.30
CA SER A 125 16.49 -1.34 -13.54
C SER A 125 16.47 -1.71 -15.03
N TYR A 126 15.32 -1.55 -15.69
CA TYR A 126 15.14 -1.86 -17.11
C TYR A 126 16.00 -0.96 -18.01
N LEU A 127 16.07 0.34 -17.71
CA LEU A 127 16.89 1.31 -18.43
C LEU A 127 18.39 0.96 -18.40
N ARG A 128 18.85 0.32 -17.32
CA ARG A 128 20.23 -0.13 -17.20
C ARG A 128 20.50 -1.46 -17.89
N LEU A 129 19.56 -2.41 -17.80
CA LEU A 129 19.77 -3.75 -18.31
C LEU A 129 19.57 -3.85 -19.83
N PHE A 130 18.61 -3.09 -20.38
CA PHE A 130 18.23 -3.17 -21.79
C PHE A 130 18.41 -1.82 -22.50
N PRO A 131 19.46 -1.66 -23.34
CA PRO A 131 19.77 -0.39 -24.00
C PRO A 131 18.90 -0.06 -25.24
N SER A 132 17.67 -0.60 -25.34
CA SER A 132 16.79 -0.35 -26.50
C SER A 132 16.14 1.04 -26.45
N LYS A 133 16.06 1.73 -27.60
CA LYS A 133 15.43 3.06 -27.73
C LYS A 133 13.95 3.05 -27.32
N THR A 134 13.21 2.03 -27.73
CA THR A 134 11.78 1.88 -27.38
C THR A 134 11.61 1.68 -25.87
N ASN A 135 12.45 0.84 -25.27
CA ASN A 135 12.45 0.63 -23.82
C ASN A 135 12.76 1.92 -23.06
N ARG A 136 13.69 2.72 -23.59
CA ARG A 136 14.06 4.00 -22.98
C ARG A 136 12.91 4.99 -22.97
N ILE A 137 12.22 5.15 -24.10
CA ILE A 137 11.06 6.03 -24.20
C ILE A 137 9.97 5.55 -23.24
N PHE A 138 9.62 4.26 -23.29
CA PHE A 138 8.59 3.68 -22.43
C PHE A 138 8.89 3.89 -20.94
N CYS A 139 10.11 3.56 -20.49
CA CYS A 139 10.48 3.71 -19.08
C CYS A 139 10.43 5.16 -18.61
N TRP A 140 10.94 6.11 -19.40
CA TRP A 140 10.86 7.53 -19.03
C TRP A 140 9.43 8.05 -18.98
N THR A 141 8.58 7.67 -19.96
CA THR A 141 7.16 8.06 -19.94
C THR A 141 6.43 7.49 -18.71
N MET A 142 6.73 6.23 -18.36
CA MET A 142 6.14 5.57 -17.19
C MET A 142 6.62 6.22 -15.88
N ILE A 143 7.91 6.58 -15.76
CA ILE A 143 8.44 7.27 -14.58
C ILE A 143 7.72 8.62 -14.38
N VAL A 144 7.53 9.41 -15.43
CA VAL A 144 6.81 10.68 -15.37
C VAL A 144 5.35 10.44 -14.94
N TYR A 145 4.66 9.51 -15.60
CA TYR A 145 3.28 9.17 -15.26
C TYR A 145 3.12 8.74 -13.80
N LEU A 146 3.95 7.82 -13.32
CA LEU A 146 3.92 7.33 -11.94
C LEU A 146 4.22 8.42 -10.92
N SER A 147 5.14 9.33 -11.25
CA SER A 147 5.46 10.47 -10.38
C SER A 147 4.27 11.42 -10.28
N CYS A 148 3.65 11.78 -11.42
CA CYS A 148 2.45 12.62 -11.44
C CYS A 148 1.28 11.97 -10.71
N TRP A 149 1.06 10.66 -10.92
CA TRP A 149 0.01 9.91 -10.25
C TRP A 149 0.23 9.85 -8.74
N GLY A 150 1.43 9.47 -8.28
CA GLY A 150 1.76 9.41 -6.86
C GLY A 150 1.58 10.75 -6.17
N ILE A 151 2.07 11.84 -6.78
CA ILE A 151 1.87 13.21 -6.28
C ILE A 151 0.38 13.55 -6.22
N GLY A 152 -0.37 13.27 -7.29
CA GLY A 152 -1.80 13.55 -7.36
C GLY A 152 -2.61 12.84 -6.28
N VAL A 153 -2.28 11.59 -5.98
CA VAL A 153 -2.97 10.85 -4.90
C VAL A 153 -2.61 11.41 -3.52
N VAL A 154 -1.34 11.77 -3.27
CA VAL A 154 -0.96 12.41 -2.00
C VAL A 154 -1.75 13.70 -1.79
N PHE A 155 -1.87 14.54 -2.82
CA PHE A 155 -2.72 15.74 -2.76
C PHE A 155 -4.19 15.40 -2.49
N ALA A 156 -4.75 14.39 -3.17
CA ALA A 156 -6.13 13.98 -2.96
C ALA A 156 -6.39 13.53 -1.51
N VAL A 157 -5.45 12.82 -0.89
CA VAL A 157 -5.53 12.40 0.52
C VAL A 157 -5.47 13.63 1.43
N VAL A 158 -4.52 14.55 1.22
CA VAL A 158 -4.40 15.79 2.01
C VAL A 158 -5.67 16.63 1.94
N PHE A 159 -6.24 16.83 0.74
CA PHE A 159 -7.50 17.56 0.57
C PHE A 159 -8.70 16.85 1.19
N SER A 160 -8.71 15.51 1.19
CA SER A 160 -9.76 14.73 1.84
C SER A 160 -9.72 14.90 3.36
N CYS A 161 -8.53 14.97 3.96
CA CYS A 161 -8.36 15.25 5.38
C CYS A 161 -8.76 16.69 5.75
N LEU A 162 -8.44 17.66 4.90
CA LEU A 162 -8.84 19.06 5.10
C LEU A 162 -10.36 19.21 5.09
N ARG A 163 -11.04 18.64 4.07
CA ARG A 163 -12.50 18.68 3.96
C ARG A 163 -13.20 17.95 5.12
N ALA A 164 -12.57 16.92 5.68
CA ALA A 164 -13.12 16.20 6.84
C ALA A 164 -12.99 16.98 8.16
N MET A 165 -12.18 18.05 8.20
CA MET A 165 -11.97 18.89 9.38
C MET A 165 -12.83 20.16 9.37
N GLU A 166 -13.52 20.47 8.26
CA GLU A 166 -14.52 21.55 8.22
C GLU A 166 -15.77 21.17 9.03
N PRO A 167 -16.21 22.03 9.97
CA PRO A 167 -17.34 21.78 10.86
C PRO A 167 -18.72 21.86 10.18
#